data_AF-A0A1L9TZE9-F1
#
_entry.id   AF-A0A1L9TZE9-F1
#
_cell.length_a   1.000
_cell.length_b   1.000
_cell.length_c   1.000
_cell.angle_alpha   90.00
_cell.angle_beta   90.00
_cell.angle_gamma   90.00
#
_symmetry.space_group_name_H-M   'P 1'
#
loop_
_entity.id
_entity.type
_entity.pdbx_description
1 polymer ?
#
loop_
_entity_poly.entity_id
_entity_poly.type
_entity_poly.pdbx_seq_one_letter_code
_entity_poly.pdbx_strand_id
1 'polypeptide(L)'
;MKASFAAIALCLGAALAAPSTEFIKRQQDSHPISVSSISLRQLEKDNRIVFLSSITRHDKSGAALELTNCITQWNPEEPAGPESPVQCADPAFSFYFPTGVKSLENYDIVVNGPDGKSSGAIAKGPRYQCGTYDGTIDGIKYECKITQGAEFFLTLE
;
A
#
# COMPACT_ATOMS: atom_id res chain seq x y z
N MET A 1 -34.56 13.64 65.32
CA MET A 1 -35.05 14.42 64.15
C MET A 1 -34.43 13.82 62.90
N LYS A 2 -35.25 13.52 61.89
CA LYS A 2 -34.81 13.05 60.56
C LYS A 2 -34.16 14.20 59.82
N ALA A 3 -33.01 13.97 59.18
CA ALA A 3 -32.56 14.77 58.04
C ALA A 3 -31.90 13.81 57.04
N SER A 4 -32.61 13.59 55.95
CA SER A 4 -32.20 12.81 54.78
C SER A 4 -31.55 13.77 53.80
N PHE A 5 -30.40 13.42 53.23
CA PHE A 5 -29.84 14.09 52.07
C PHE A 5 -29.40 13.02 51.06
N ALA A 6 -30.14 12.97 49.96
CA ALA A 6 -29.79 12.26 48.74
C ALA A 6 -29.22 13.26 47.74
N ALA A 7 -28.15 12.89 47.04
CA ALA A 7 -27.72 13.43 45.73
C ALA A 7 -26.31 12.90 45.40
N ILE A 8 -25.85 12.65 44.18
CA ILE A 8 -26.38 12.56 42.80
C ILE A 8 -25.30 11.71 42.08
N ALA A 9 -25.69 10.67 41.34
CA ALA A 9 -24.80 9.93 40.47
C ALA A 9 -24.60 10.71 39.16
N LEU A 10 -23.34 10.94 38.77
CA LEU A 10 -22.98 11.42 37.43
C LEU A 10 -22.02 10.41 36.80
N CYS A 11 -22.58 9.36 36.19
CA CYS A 11 -21.84 8.55 35.24
C CYS A 11 -21.78 9.32 33.92
N LEU A 12 -20.65 9.99 33.67
CA LEU A 12 -20.26 10.46 32.34
C LEU A 12 -19.87 9.25 31.49
N GLY A 13 -20.86 8.65 30.83
CA GLY A 13 -20.63 7.69 29.76
C GLY A 13 -20.07 8.44 28.55
N ALA A 14 -18.76 8.38 28.35
CA ALA A 14 -18.16 8.74 27.08
C ALA A 14 -18.60 7.69 26.05
N ALA A 15 -19.59 8.04 25.22
CA ALA A 15 -19.90 7.27 24.03
C ALA A 15 -18.73 7.39 23.06
N LEU A 16 -17.82 6.41 23.09
CA LEU A 16 -16.93 6.15 21.97
C LEU A 16 -17.82 5.79 20.79
N ALA A 17 -17.96 6.71 19.83
CA ALA A 17 -18.55 6.40 18.55
C ALA A 17 -17.69 5.30 17.90
N ALA A 18 -18.16 4.05 17.98
CA ALA A 18 -17.54 2.96 17.26
C ALA A 18 -17.67 3.26 15.76
N PRO A 19 -16.60 3.15 14.96
CA PRO A 19 -16.70 3.31 13.52
C PRO A 19 -17.76 2.34 12.99
N SER A 20 -18.71 2.84 12.20
CA SER A 20 -19.80 2.05 11.66
C SER A 20 -19.25 0.89 10.82
N THR A 21 -19.64 -0.34 11.15
CA THR A 21 -19.28 -1.58 10.43
C THR A 21 -19.65 -1.54 8.94
N GLU A 22 -20.65 -0.75 8.54
CA GLU A 22 -21.01 -0.54 7.12
C GLU A 22 -19.98 0.25 6.32
N PHE A 23 -19.29 1.22 6.95
CA PHE A 23 -18.23 1.99 6.30
C PHE A 23 -17.01 1.11 6.02
N ILE A 24 -16.64 0.26 6.99
CA ILE A 24 -15.54 -0.71 6.86
C ILE A 24 -15.85 -1.69 5.72
N LYS A 25 -17.09 -2.19 5.63
CA LYS A 25 -17.51 -3.15 4.60
C LYS A 25 -17.53 -2.56 3.18
N ARG A 26 -18.03 -1.33 2.99
CA ARG A 26 -18.04 -0.66 1.66
C ARG A 26 -16.64 -0.30 1.17
N GLN A 27 -15.75 0.10 2.07
CA GLN A 27 -14.36 0.38 1.74
C GLN A 27 -13.64 -0.92 1.32
N GLN A 28 -13.96 -2.08 1.91
CA GLN A 28 -13.32 -3.36 1.55
C GLN A 28 -13.80 -3.96 0.23
N ASP A 29 -15.09 -3.90 -0.10
CA ASP A 29 -15.60 -4.39 -1.39
C ASP A 29 -14.97 -3.62 -2.57
N SER A 30 -14.56 -2.36 -2.36
CA SER A 30 -13.84 -1.56 -3.35
C SER A 30 -12.32 -1.73 -3.32
N HIS A 31 -11.75 -2.45 -2.34
CA HIS A 31 -10.30 -2.57 -2.16
C HIS A 31 -9.82 -4.02 -1.97
N PRO A 32 -9.96 -4.89 -2.99
CA PRO A 32 -9.60 -6.31 -2.89
C PRO A 32 -8.09 -6.55 -2.87
N ILE A 33 -7.28 -5.56 -3.25
CA ILE A 33 -5.82 -5.66 -3.34
C ILE A 33 -5.17 -4.62 -2.44
N SER A 34 -4.11 -5.01 -1.72
CA SER A 34 -3.17 -4.08 -1.11
C SER A 34 -1.74 -4.33 -1.60
N VAL A 35 -0.93 -3.27 -1.55
CA VAL A 35 0.50 -3.32 -1.84
C VAL A 35 1.26 -2.94 -0.58
N SER A 36 2.19 -3.81 -0.19
CA SER A 36 3.01 -3.67 1.01
C SER A 36 4.48 -3.99 0.70
N SER A 37 5.35 -3.89 1.72
CA SER A 37 6.79 -4.15 1.59
C SER A 37 7.47 -3.42 0.42
N ILE A 38 6.94 -2.26 0.03
CA ILE A 38 7.47 -1.48 -1.09
C ILE A 38 8.89 -1.02 -0.77
N SER A 39 9.81 -1.32 -1.69
CA SER A 39 11.15 -0.73 -1.75
C SER A 39 11.47 -0.40 -3.21
N LEU A 40 11.59 0.89 -3.48
CA LEU A 40 11.91 1.46 -4.79
C LEU A 40 13.33 2.03 -4.72
N ARG A 41 14.27 1.40 -5.41
CA ARG A 41 15.70 1.69 -5.29
C ARG A 41 16.23 2.24 -6.60
N GLN A 42 16.96 3.33 -6.52
CA GLN A 42 17.71 3.86 -7.65
C GLN A 42 19.16 3.39 -7.54
N LEU A 43 19.64 2.74 -8.60
CA LEU A 43 21.03 2.32 -8.67
C LEU A 43 21.92 3.50 -9.08
N GLU A 44 23.15 3.51 -8.56
CA GLU A 44 24.20 4.46 -8.95
C GLU A 44 24.59 4.26 -10.41
N LYS A 45 24.83 3.00 -10.78
CA LYS A 45 25.22 2.60 -12.13
C LYS A 45 23.99 2.53 -13.03
N ASP A 46 24.07 3.23 -14.17
CA ASP A 46 23.07 3.23 -15.25
C ASP A 46 21.68 3.74 -14.86
N ASN A 47 21.54 4.37 -13.68
CA ASN A 47 20.31 5.00 -13.21
C ASN A 47 19.06 4.09 -13.19
N ARG A 48 19.24 2.76 -13.18
CA ARG A 48 18.14 1.80 -13.20
C ARG A 48 17.36 1.86 -11.89
N ILE A 49 16.07 1.58 -11.98
CA ILE A 49 15.17 1.48 -10.83
C ILE A 49 14.88 0.01 -10.57
N VAL A 50 14.97 -0.40 -9.31
CA VAL A 50 14.51 -1.70 -8.82
C VAL A 50 13.26 -1.45 -7.98
N PHE A 51 12.19 -2.19 -8.25
CA PHE A 51 11.00 -2.24 -7.40
C PHE A 51 10.88 -3.61 -6.80
N LEU A 52 10.72 -3.63 -5.48
CA LEU A 52 10.31 -4.79 -4.72
C LEU A 52 9.00 -4.44 -4.02
N SER A 53 8.03 -5.34 -4.08
CA SER A 53 6.78 -5.21 -3.32
C SER A 53 6.19 -6.58 -3.02
N SER A 54 5.27 -6.58 -2.06
CA SER A 54 4.34 -7.67 -1.85
C SER A 54 2.92 -7.20 -2.19
N ILE A 55 2.16 -8.05 -2.87
CA ILE A 55 0.75 -7.83 -3.21
C ILE A 55 -0.07 -8.82 -2.41
N THR A 56 -1.04 -8.31 -1.66
CA THR A 56 -1.98 -9.13 -0.90
C THR A 56 -3.36 -9.00 -1.52
N ARG A 57 -3.99 -10.14 -1.80
CA ARG A 57 -5.42 -10.21 -2.11
C ARG A 57 -6.20 -10.44 -0.83
N HIS A 58 -7.30 -9.72 -0.67
CA HIS A 58 -8.16 -9.77 0.51
C HIS A 58 -9.55 -10.30 0.15
N ASP A 59 -10.19 -10.96 1.10
CA ASP A 59 -11.62 -11.26 1.00
C ASP A 59 -12.48 -10.03 1.32
N LYS A 60 -13.80 -10.17 1.21
CA LYS A 60 -14.76 -9.10 1.51
C LYS A 60 -14.77 -8.65 2.98
N SER A 61 -14.14 -9.41 3.88
CA SER A 61 -13.93 -9.03 5.28
C SER A 61 -12.58 -8.35 5.53
N GLY A 62 -11.73 -8.29 4.49
CA GLY A 62 -10.35 -7.80 4.53
C GLY A 62 -9.32 -8.80 4.97
N ALA A 63 -9.70 -10.04 5.23
CA ALA A 63 -8.74 -11.07 5.60
C ALA A 63 -7.84 -11.34 4.38
N ALA A 64 -6.54 -11.43 4.62
CA ALA A 64 -5.59 -11.80 3.58
C ALA A 64 -5.89 -13.24 3.10
N LEU A 65 -6.07 -13.40 1.80
CA LEU A 65 -6.29 -14.68 1.13
C LEU A 65 -5.00 -15.21 0.51
N GLU A 66 -4.34 -14.37 -0.28
CA GLU A 66 -3.18 -14.72 -1.08
C GLU A 66 -2.15 -13.59 -0.99
N LEU A 67 -0.87 -13.96 -0.95
CA LEU A 67 0.25 -13.04 -0.90
C LEU A 67 1.25 -13.45 -1.98
N THR A 68 1.65 -12.50 -2.82
CA THR A 68 2.67 -12.72 -3.84
C THR A 68 3.72 -11.61 -3.81
N ASN A 69 4.94 -11.95 -4.20
CA ASN A 69 6.03 -10.99 -4.29
C ASN A 69 6.25 -10.59 -5.74
N CYS A 70 6.51 -9.31 -5.95
CA CYS A 70 6.74 -8.74 -7.27
C CYS A 70 8.08 -8.03 -7.26
N ILE A 71 8.91 -8.34 -8.25
CA ILE A 71 10.25 -7.75 -8.40
C ILE A 71 10.39 -7.36 -9.86
N THR A 72 10.84 -6.13 -10.10
CA THR A 72 11.21 -5.69 -11.44
C THR A 72 12.36 -4.71 -11.42
N GLN A 73 13.04 -4.60 -12.55
CA GLN A 73 14.10 -3.63 -12.75
C GLN A 73 14.00 -3.03 -14.16
N TRP A 74 13.92 -1.70 -14.25
CA TRP A 74 13.76 -0.99 -15.52
C TRP A 74 14.70 0.22 -15.63
N ASN A 75 14.84 0.73 -16.86
CA ASN A 75 15.36 2.07 -17.10
C ASN A 75 14.19 3.05 -16.95
N PRO A 76 14.27 4.12 -16.13
CA PRO A 76 13.21 5.14 -16.03
C PRO A 76 12.63 5.63 -17.36
N GLU A 77 13.41 5.62 -18.45
CA GLU A 77 12.98 5.98 -19.81
C GLU A 77 12.03 4.95 -20.44
N GLU A 78 12.09 3.70 -19.99
CA GLU A 78 11.30 2.56 -20.45
C GLU A 78 10.65 1.83 -19.26
N PRO A 79 9.65 2.44 -18.61
CA PRO A 79 9.01 1.86 -17.44
C PRO A 79 8.11 0.67 -17.79
N ALA A 80 7.84 -0.17 -16.79
CA ALA A 80 6.82 -1.21 -16.87
C ALA A 80 5.43 -0.56 -17.04
N GLY A 81 5.03 -0.31 -18.27
CA GLY A 81 3.77 0.33 -18.64
C GLY A 81 2.65 -0.67 -18.97
N PRO A 82 1.46 -0.18 -19.36
CA PRO A 82 0.29 -1.01 -19.65
C PRO A 82 0.52 -2.02 -20.79
N GLU A 83 1.36 -1.68 -21.77
CA GLU A 83 1.70 -2.54 -22.91
C GLU A 83 2.63 -3.70 -22.54
N SER A 84 3.31 -3.62 -21.39
CA SER A 84 4.26 -4.63 -20.92
C SER A 84 4.20 -4.76 -19.40
N PRO A 85 3.08 -5.28 -18.85
CA PRO A 85 2.94 -5.48 -17.42
C PRO A 85 3.92 -6.53 -16.91
N VAL A 86 4.42 -6.33 -15.70
CA VAL A 86 5.37 -7.24 -15.07
C VAL A 86 4.62 -8.31 -14.29
N GLN A 87 4.93 -9.56 -14.57
CA GLN A 87 4.43 -10.70 -13.82
C GLN A 87 5.07 -10.80 -12.43
N CYS A 88 4.26 -11.08 -11.42
CA CYS A 88 4.75 -11.38 -10.08
C CYS A 88 5.18 -12.85 -9.96
N ALA A 89 5.64 -13.26 -8.79
CA ALA A 89 6.02 -14.66 -8.53
C ALA A 89 4.83 -15.62 -8.72
N ASP A 90 3.62 -15.16 -8.40
CA ASP A 90 2.38 -15.82 -8.77
C ASP A 90 1.90 -15.26 -10.12
N PRO A 91 1.79 -16.09 -11.18
CA PRO A 91 1.40 -15.65 -12.52
C PRO A 91 -0.06 -15.21 -12.64
N ALA A 92 -0.89 -15.42 -11.60
CA ALA A 92 -2.22 -14.83 -11.54
C ALA A 92 -2.19 -13.31 -11.29
N PHE A 93 -1.02 -12.77 -10.91
CA PHE A 93 -0.84 -11.35 -10.61
C PHE A 93 0.20 -10.71 -11.53
N SER A 94 -0.14 -9.54 -12.05
CA SER A 94 0.80 -8.67 -12.75
C SER A 94 0.57 -7.22 -12.34
N PHE A 95 1.58 -6.38 -12.51
CA PHE A 95 1.46 -4.95 -12.23
C PHE A 95 2.13 -4.09 -13.29
N TYR A 96 1.74 -2.83 -13.35
CA TYR A 96 2.38 -1.82 -14.19
C TYR A 96 2.16 -0.42 -13.62
N PHE A 97 2.93 0.54 -14.14
CA PHE A 97 2.86 1.96 -13.82
C PHE A 97 2.22 2.69 -15.01
N PRO A 98 0.97 3.18 -14.89
CA PRO A 98 0.19 3.65 -16.05
C PRO A 98 0.81 4.87 -16.74
N THR A 99 1.46 5.75 -15.99
CA THR A 99 2.16 6.94 -16.51
C THR A 99 3.67 6.75 -16.62
N GLY A 100 4.15 5.55 -16.32
CA GLY A 100 5.55 5.31 -16.00
C GLY A 100 5.96 5.90 -14.65
N VAL A 101 6.99 5.32 -14.01
CA VAL A 101 7.57 5.88 -12.79
C VAL A 101 8.56 6.97 -13.17
N LYS A 102 8.07 8.20 -13.25
CA LYS A 102 8.91 9.40 -13.50
C LYS A 102 9.50 9.99 -12.22
N SER A 103 8.95 9.61 -11.08
CA SER A 103 9.41 9.97 -9.74
C SER A 103 9.33 8.76 -8.84
N LEU A 104 10.37 8.56 -8.03
CA LEU A 104 10.35 7.52 -7.00
C LEU A 104 9.42 7.89 -5.83
N GLU A 105 9.15 9.19 -5.66
CA GLU A 105 8.40 9.70 -4.51
C GLU A 105 6.88 9.60 -4.71
N ASN A 106 6.41 9.71 -5.95
CA ASN A 106 4.98 9.69 -6.28
C ASN A 106 4.76 8.99 -7.60
N TYR A 107 3.93 7.95 -7.60
CA TYR A 107 3.56 7.20 -8.80
C TYR A 107 2.23 6.47 -8.59
N ASP A 108 1.55 6.21 -9.68
CA ASP A 108 0.40 5.31 -9.70
C ASP A 108 0.86 3.88 -9.98
N ILE A 109 0.17 2.92 -9.39
CA ILE A 109 0.34 1.50 -9.69
C ILE A 109 -1.01 0.89 -10.04
N VAL A 110 -0.98 0.01 -11.03
CA VAL A 110 -2.08 -0.87 -11.36
C VAL A 110 -1.63 -2.30 -11.09
N VAL A 111 -2.51 -3.08 -10.46
CA VAL A 111 -2.37 -4.53 -10.29
C VAL A 111 -3.52 -5.21 -11.01
N ASN A 112 -3.21 -6.13 -11.92
CA ASN A 112 -4.16 -7.11 -12.42
C ASN A 112 -4.06 -8.35 -11.54
N GLY A 113 -5.17 -8.78 -10.97
CA GLY A 113 -5.25 -10.01 -10.18
C GLY A 113 -6.52 -10.82 -10.50
N PRO A 114 -6.80 -11.88 -9.74
CA PRO A 114 -7.95 -12.77 -9.96
C PRO A 114 -9.32 -12.05 -9.94
N ASP A 115 -9.45 -10.98 -9.15
CA ASP A 115 -10.69 -10.22 -9.01
C ASP A 115 -10.82 -9.08 -10.04
N GLY A 116 -9.85 -8.94 -10.94
CA GLY A 116 -9.81 -7.87 -11.94
C GLY A 116 -8.67 -6.88 -11.70
N LYS A 117 -8.85 -5.66 -12.19
CA LYS A 117 -7.85 -4.60 -12.18
C LYS A 117 -8.07 -3.68 -10.99
N SER A 118 -7.05 -3.47 -10.17
CA SER A 118 -7.07 -2.51 -9.06
C SER A 118 -5.97 -1.47 -9.22
N SER A 119 -6.25 -0.21 -8.89
CA SER A 119 -5.29 0.89 -9.02
C SER A 119 -5.26 1.83 -7.83
N GLY A 120 -4.13 2.52 -7.66
CA GLY A 120 -3.97 3.48 -6.59
C GLY A 120 -2.65 4.26 -6.70
N ALA A 121 -2.60 5.36 -5.97
CA ALA A 121 -1.43 6.22 -5.89
C ALA A 121 -0.56 5.83 -4.69
N ILE A 122 0.74 5.72 -4.93
CA ILE A 122 1.77 5.67 -3.90
C ILE A 122 2.41 7.05 -3.85
N ALA A 123 2.33 7.70 -2.70
CA ALA A 123 2.82 9.05 -2.50
C ALA A 123 3.69 9.15 -1.25
N LYS A 124 4.75 9.95 -1.34
CA LYS A 124 5.66 10.23 -0.24
C LYS A 124 4.87 10.81 0.94
N GLY A 125 5.15 10.28 2.12
CA GLY A 125 4.48 10.69 3.34
C GLY A 125 4.87 9.81 4.52
N PRO A 126 4.10 9.85 5.62
CA PRO A 126 4.43 9.10 6.83
C PRO A 126 4.57 7.59 6.60
N ARG A 127 3.82 7.05 5.63
CA ARG A 127 3.81 5.62 5.27
C ARG A 127 4.84 5.23 4.22
N TYR A 128 5.36 6.19 3.45
CA TYR A 128 6.28 5.94 2.33
C TYR A 128 7.37 7.02 2.33
N GLN A 129 8.55 6.63 2.76
CA GLN A 129 9.66 7.54 3.05
C GLN A 129 10.75 7.37 2.00
N CYS A 130 11.34 8.49 1.60
CA CYS A 130 12.35 8.55 0.55
C CYS A 130 13.60 9.28 1.03
N GLY A 131 14.77 8.76 0.71
CA GLY A 131 16.04 9.36 1.07
C GLY A 131 17.25 8.65 0.46
N THR A 132 18.43 9.16 0.77
CA THR A 132 19.70 8.47 0.47
C THR A 132 19.67 7.08 1.09
N TYR A 133 20.12 6.09 0.34
CA TYR A 133 20.18 4.73 0.85
C TYR A 133 21.29 4.61 1.91
N ASP A 134 20.93 4.09 3.08
CA ASP A 134 21.78 3.95 4.26
C ASP A 134 22.08 2.48 4.62
N GLY A 135 21.66 1.55 3.77
CA GLY A 135 21.88 0.12 3.99
C GLY A 135 23.23 -0.39 3.49
N THR A 136 23.42 -1.70 3.55
CA THR A 136 24.71 -2.36 3.26
C THR A 136 24.84 -2.86 1.83
N ILE A 137 23.84 -2.64 0.97
CA ILE A 137 23.88 -3.05 -0.44
C ILE A 137 24.59 -1.96 -1.24
N ASP A 138 25.78 -2.29 -1.75
CA ASP A 138 26.56 -1.39 -2.60
C ASP A 138 25.81 -1.01 -3.88
N GLY A 139 26.03 0.23 -4.34
CA GLY A 139 25.54 0.72 -5.63
C GLY A 139 24.08 1.19 -5.64
N ILE A 140 23.43 1.34 -4.48
CA ILE A 140 22.13 2.01 -4.35
C ILE A 140 22.38 3.44 -3.85
N LYS A 141 21.93 4.44 -4.61
CA LYS A 141 22.06 5.86 -4.19
C LYS A 141 20.87 6.36 -3.39
N TYR A 142 19.68 5.86 -3.72
CA TYR A 142 18.42 6.41 -3.21
C TYR A 142 17.40 5.30 -3.06
N GLU A 143 16.63 5.34 -1.99
CA GLU A 143 15.56 4.39 -1.71
C GLU A 143 14.30 5.14 -1.25
N CYS A 144 13.17 4.75 -1.82
CA CYS A 144 11.85 5.03 -1.26
C CYS A 144 11.23 3.73 -0.76
N LYS A 145 10.90 3.64 0.53
CA LYS A 145 10.35 2.44 1.14
C LYS A 145 9.13 2.70 2.01
N ILE A 146 8.27 1.71 2.11
CA ILE A 146 7.14 1.73 3.02
C ILE A 146 7.66 1.59 4.47
N THR A 147 7.01 2.27 5.42
CA THR A 147 7.29 2.06 6.85
C THR A 147 6.73 0.72 7.31
N GLN A 148 7.33 0.11 8.33
CA GLN A 148 6.91 -1.20 8.83
C GLN A 148 5.40 -1.24 9.16
N GLY A 149 4.69 -2.24 8.64
CA GLY A 149 3.27 -2.45 8.88
C GLY A 149 2.32 -1.52 8.10
N ALA A 150 2.84 -0.63 7.25
CA ALA A 150 1.99 0.15 6.36
C ALA A 150 1.68 -0.64 5.07
N GLU A 151 0.49 -0.38 4.53
CA GLU A 151 -0.03 -0.95 3.29
C GLU A 151 -0.81 0.12 2.52
N PHE A 152 -0.81 0.02 1.20
CA PHE A 152 -1.65 0.84 0.31
C PHE A 152 -2.74 -0.04 -0.28
N PHE A 153 -3.99 0.24 0.08
CA PHE A 153 -5.16 -0.43 -0.48
C PHE A 153 -5.50 0.20 -1.84
N LEU A 154 -5.60 -0.65 -2.86
CA LEU A 154 -5.90 -0.25 -4.24
C LEU A 154 -7.41 -0.31 -4.48
N THR A 155 -7.92 0.56 -5.34
CA THR A 155 -9.34 0.60 -5.71
C THR A 155 -9.59 -0.31 -6.90
N LEU A 156 -10.58 -1.19 -6.80
CA LEU A 156 -11.06 -1.98 -7.93
C LEU A 156 -11.65 -1.03 -9.00
N GLU A 157 -11.21 -1.18 -10.24
CA GLU A 157 -11.68 -0.41 -11.40
C GLU A 157 -12.97 -0.96 -12.03
#